data_AF-A0ABD2WLZ5-F1
#
_entry.id   AF-A0ABD2WLZ5-F1
#
_cell.length_a   1.000
_cell.length_b   1.000
_cell.length_c   1.000
_cell.angle_alpha   90.00
_cell.angle_beta   90.00
_cell.angle_gamma   90.00
#
_symmetry.space_group_name_H-M   'P 1'
#
loop_
_entity.id
_entity.type
_entity.pdbx_description
1 polymer ?
#
loop_
_entity_poly.entity_id
_entity_poly.type
_entity_poly.pdbx_seq_one_letter_code
_entity_poly.pdbx_strand_id
1 'polypeptide(L)'
;MNPNVTLLRHLAHEIRHTTSTKVVKNNMLMNYIVEQSRSHKPTTEVLCKTKEELHNLGQNYLCYLNSLRKYNEINTYYNSKGERSIKETANLVGFKLPHDPR
;
A
#
# COMPACT_ATOMS: atom_id res chain seq x y z
N MET A 1 -14.90 -16.25 5.89
CA MET A 1 -14.48 -14.91 6.37
C MET A 1 -15.18 -13.84 5.54
N ASN A 2 -15.61 -12.71 6.13
CA ASN A 2 -16.30 -11.65 5.37
C ASN A 2 -15.27 -10.84 4.54
N PRO A 3 -15.41 -10.78 3.20
CA PRO A 3 -14.44 -10.15 2.30
C PRO A 3 -14.27 -8.63 2.53
N ASN A 4 -15.29 -7.96 3.05
CA ASN A 4 -15.22 -6.53 3.37
C ASN A 4 -14.35 -6.27 4.60
N VAL A 5 -14.37 -7.19 5.57
CA VAL A 5 -13.55 -7.07 6.79
C VAL A 5 -12.08 -7.32 6.47
N THR A 6 -11.77 -8.26 5.57
CA THR A 6 -10.40 -8.47 5.10
C THR A 6 -9.90 -7.28 4.30
N LEU A 7 -10.72 -6.69 3.42
CA LEU A 7 -10.36 -5.49 2.67
C LEU A 7 -10.04 -4.30 3.60
N LEU A 8 -10.87 -4.04 4.61
CA LEU A 8 -10.64 -2.99 5.60
C LEU A 8 -9.33 -3.19 6.37
N ARG A 9 -8.96 -4.44 6.71
CA ARG A 9 -7.69 -4.72 7.37
C ARG A 9 -6.48 -4.43 6.49
N HIS A 10 -6.56 -4.77 5.20
CA HIS A 10 -5.48 -4.49 4.25
C HIS A 10 -5.33 -2.98 4.04
N LEU A 11 -6.44 -2.23 3.89
CA LEU A 11 -6.41 -0.77 3.82
C LEU A 11 -5.80 -0.16 5.09
N ALA A 12 -6.18 -0.66 6.26
CA ALA A 12 -5.58 -0.23 7.54
C ALA A 12 -4.08 -0.60 7.65
N HIS A 13 -3.62 -1.62 6.94
CA HIS A 13 -2.20 -1.98 6.87
C HIS A 13 -1.44 -0.99 5.98
N GLU A 14 -1.94 -0.67 4.80
CA GLU A 14 -1.31 0.33 3.91
C GLU A 14 -1.30 1.72 4.54
N ILE A 15 -2.40 2.14 5.18
CA ILE A 15 -2.46 3.44 5.88
C ILE A 15 -1.44 3.53 7.03
N ARG A 16 -1.07 2.41 7.67
CA ARG A 16 -0.01 2.40 8.70
C ARG A 16 1.36 2.71 8.13
N HIS A 17 1.64 2.30 6.90
CA HIS A 17 2.93 2.56 6.26
C HIS A 17 3.06 3.99 5.77
N THR A 18 1.95 4.66 5.46
CA THR A 18 1.96 6.06 5.01
C THR A 18 1.89 7.08 6.15
N THR A 19 1.33 6.70 7.30
CA THR A 19 1.15 7.62 8.42
C THR A 19 2.29 7.47 9.43
N SER A 20 2.93 8.58 9.82
CA SER A 20 3.98 8.59 10.85
C SER A 20 3.47 8.11 12.22
N THR A 21 2.17 8.25 12.49
CA THR A 21 1.54 7.86 13.75
C THR A 21 1.13 6.38 13.76
N LYS A 22 1.65 5.60 14.72
CA LYS A 22 1.34 4.17 14.89
C LYS A 22 -0.14 3.86 15.21
N VAL A 23 -0.92 4.86 15.63
CA VAL A 23 -2.32 4.68 16.05
C VAL A 23 -3.27 4.95 14.90
N VAL A 24 -3.68 3.89 14.18
CA VAL A 24 -4.64 3.96 13.06
C VAL A 24 -6.02 4.43 13.49
N LYS A 25 -6.39 4.18 14.76
CA LYS A 25 -7.69 4.58 15.34
C LYS A 25 -7.95 6.09 15.30
N ASN A 26 -6.88 6.90 15.35
CA ASN A 26 -7.00 8.36 15.33
C ASN A 26 -6.78 8.93 13.93
N ASN A 27 -6.58 8.07 12.92
CA ASN A 27 -6.40 8.53 11.55
C ASN A 27 -7.78 8.86 10.93
N MET A 28 -7.95 10.12 10.53
CA MET A 28 -9.16 10.62 9.89
C MET A 28 -9.56 9.81 8.65
N LEU A 29 -8.58 9.33 7.87
CA LEU A 29 -8.82 8.49 6.69
C LEU A 29 -9.45 7.14 7.08
N MET A 30 -8.95 6.51 8.15
CA MET A 30 -9.50 5.22 8.59
C MET A 30 -10.91 5.40 9.14
N ASN A 31 -11.16 6.47 9.91
CA ASN A 31 -12.49 6.77 10.43
C ASN A 31 -13.48 7.00 9.28
N TYR A 32 -13.09 7.77 8.27
CA TYR A 32 -13.89 7.98 7.06
C TYR A 32 -14.20 6.67 6.33
N ILE A 33 -13.19 5.81 6.09
CA ILE A 33 -13.39 4.53 5.40
C ILE A 33 -14.35 3.62 6.19
N VAL A 34 -14.22 3.58 7.51
CA VAL A 34 -15.12 2.79 8.37
C VAL A 34 -16.54 3.35 8.32
N GLU A 35 -16.70 4.67 8.38
CA GLU A 35 -18.00 5.33 8.25
C GLU A 35 -18.65 5.03 6.90
N GLN A 36 -17.93 5.20 5.80
CA GLN A 36 -18.42 4.89 4.45
C GLN A 36 -18.83 3.41 4.32
N SER A 37 -18.06 2.50 4.91
CA SER A 37 -18.40 1.06 4.91
C SER A 37 -19.64 0.72 5.72
N ARG A 38 -19.98 1.54 6.74
CA ARG A 38 -21.19 1.38 7.56
C ARG A 38 -22.40 1.99 6.89
N SER A 39 -22.27 3.19 6.31
CA SER A 39 -23.35 3.89 5.62
C SER A 39 -23.84 3.16 4.38
N HIS A 40 -22.96 2.43 3.70
CA HIS A 40 -23.28 1.61 2.53
C HIS A 40 -23.56 0.14 2.89
N LYS A 41 -23.98 -0.15 4.12
CA LYS A 41 -24.51 -1.48 4.45
C LYS A 41 -25.75 -1.74 3.57
N PRO A 42 -25.84 -2.90 2.90
CA PRO A 42 -26.92 -3.18 1.99
C PRO A 42 -28.26 -3.20 2.74
N THR A 43 -29.09 -2.18 2.49
CA THR A 43 -30.53 -2.22 2.80
C THR A 43 -31.23 -2.95 1.66
N THR A 44 -32.29 -3.68 1.98
CA THR A 44 -32.97 -4.72 1.17
C THR A 44 -33.39 -4.33 -0.25
N GLU A 45 -33.40 -3.04 -0.63
CA GLU A 45 -33.78 -2.57 -1.97
C GLU A 45 -32.58 -2.20 -2.87
N VAL A 46 -31.36 -2.09 -2.32
CA VAL A 46 -30.13 -1.70 -3.05
C VAL A 46 -29.30 -2.95 -3.40
N LEU A 47 -29.99 -3.96 -3.91
CA LEU A 47 -29.48 -5.31 -4.11
C LEU A 47 -28.39 -5.35 -5.20
N CYS A 48 -27.18 -5.73 -4.78
CA CYS A 48 -26.02 -6.14 -5.58
C CYS A 48 -25.13 -5.07 -6.20
N LYS A 49 -25.60 -4.19 -7.08
CA LYS A 49 -24.67 -3.38 -7.91
C LYS A 49 -23.77 -2.45 -7.08
N THR A 50 -24.38 -1.68 -6.19
CA THR A 50 -23.70 -0.71 -5.32
C THR A 50 -22.84 -1.38 -4.24
N LYS A 51 -23.15 -2.64 -3.88
CA LYS A 51 -22.35 -3.44 -2.93
C LYS A 51 -21.01 -3.86 -3.56
N GLU A 52 -21.02 -4.27 -4.82
CA GLU A 52 -19.81 -4.60 -5.55
C GLU A 52 -19.00 -3.36 -5.91
N GLU A 53 -19.66 -2.23 -6.19
CA GLU A 53 -18.99 -0.96 -6.48
C GLU A 53 -18.10 -0.49 -5.33
N LEU A 54 -18.61 -0.47 -4.08
CA LEU A 54 -17.80 -0.05 -2.93
C LEU A 54 -16.65 -1.04 -2.66
N HIS A 55 -16.91 -2.34 -2.85
CA HIS A 55 -15.88 -3.36 -2.70
C HIS A 55 -14.76 -3.19 -3.74
N ASN A 56 -15.13 -3.03 -5.02
CA ASN A 56 -14.20 -2.81 -6.12
C ASN A 56 -13.44 -1.49 -5.95
N LEU A 57 -14.11 -0.43 -5.52
CA LEU A 57 -13.48 0.85 -5.22
C LEU A 57 -12.42 0.70 -4.13
N GLY A 58 -12.75 0.00 -3.04
CA GLY A 58 -11.79 -0.29 -1.98
C GLY A 58 -10.62 -1.16 -2.44
N GLN A 59 -10.86 -2.15 -3.31
CA GLN A 59 -9.79 -2.95 -3.92
C GLN A 59 -8.87 -2.11 -4.82
N ASN A 60 -9.45 -1.21 -5.62
CA ASN A 60 -8.69 -0.31 -6.50
C ASN A 60 -7.76 0.59 -5.68
N TYR A 61 -8.28 1.21 -4.61
CA TYR A 61 -7.46 2.02 -3.72
C TYR A 61 -6.40 1.21 -2.99
N LEU A 62 -6.71 -0.01 -2.56
CA LEU A 62 -5.72 -0.90 -1.94
C LEU A 62 -4.58 -1.22 -2.92
N CYS A 63 -4.90 -1.56 -4.17
CA CYS A 63 -3.93 -1.83 -5.22
C CYS A 63 -3.06 -0.59 -5.49
N TYR A 64 -3.68 0.58 -5.55
CA TYR A 64 -2.99 1.85 -5.77
C TYR A 64 -1.99 2.17 -4.65
N LEU A 65 -2.41 2.10 -3.38
CA LEU A 65 -1.55 2.37 -2.23
C LEU A 65 -0.37 1.40 -2.15
N ASN A 66 -0.63 0.11 -2.38
CA ASN A 66 0.41 -0.91 -2.38
C ASN A 66 1.42 -0.69 -3.52
N SER A 67 0.92 -0.36 -4.72
CA SER A 67 1.77 -0.05 -5.87
C SER A 67 2.63 1.20 -5.61
N LEU A 68 2.08 2.23 -4.97
CA LEU A 68 2.82 3.42 -4.59
C LEU A 68 3.93 3.11 -3.56
N ARG A 69 3.65 2.26 -2.56
CA ARG A 69 4.66 1.82 -1.59
C ARG A 69 5.80 1.08 -2.29
N LYS A 70 5.49 0.11 -3.14
CA LYS A 70 6.48 -0.63 -3.92
C LYS A 70 7.28 0.27 -4.86
N TYR A 71 6.61 1.23 -5.50
CA TYR A 71 7.28 2.23 -6.33
C TYR A 71 8.28 3.05 -5.51
N ASN A 72 7.93 3.49 -4.31
CA ASN A 72 8.85 4.20 -3.43
C ASN A 72 10.03 3.32 -3.00
N GLU A 73 9.81 2.04 -2.70
CA GLU A 73 10.90 1.08 -2.41
C GLU A 73 11.87 0.94 -3.59
N ILE A 74 11.34 0.79 -4.80
CA ILE A 74 12.15 0.70 -6.03
C ILE A 74 12.88 2.03 -6.28
N ASN A 75 12.18 3.15 -6.19
CA ASN A 75 12.75 4.47 -6.42
C ASN A 75 13.83 4.80 -5.38
N THR A 76 13.64 4.42 -4.11
CA THR A 76 14.67 4.57 -3.08
C THR A 76 15.87 3.66 -3.33
N TYR A 77 15.63 2.44 -3.76
CA TYR A 77 16.69 1.50 -4.08
C TYR A 77 17.53 1.93 -5.29
N TYR A 78 16.91 2.47 -6.35
CA TYR A 78 17.57 2.80 -7.62
C TYR A 78 17.93 4.27 -7.81
N ASN A 79 17.16 5.24 -7.31
CA ASN A 79 17.31 6.66 -7.64
C ASN A 79 17.66 7.59 -6.47
N SER A 80 17.41 7.20 -5.21
CA SER A 80 17.45 8.17 -4.10
C SER A 80 18.81 8.44 -3.44
N LYS A 81 19.92 7.85 -3.91
CA LYS A 81 21.25 7.99 -3.26
C LYS A 81 22.20 9.02 -3.89
N GLY A 82 21.78 9.80 -4.90
CA GLY A 82 22.69 10.72 -5.60
C GLY A 82 23.79 9.95 -6.36
N GLU A 83 25.03 10.44 -6.37
CA GLU A 83 26.16 9.73 -6.97
C GLU A 83 26.55 8.51 -6.11
N ARG A 84 26.40 7.31 -6.67
CA ARG A 84 26.85 6.06 -6.04
C ARG A 84 28.34 5.83 -6.27
N SER A 85 29.00 5.21 -5.30
CA SER A 85 30.36 4.72 -5.49
C SER A 85 30.41 3.60 -6.54
N ILE A 86 31.60 3.39 -7.13
CA ILE A 86 31.84 2.31 -8.11
C ILE A 86 31.48 0.94 -7.51
N LYS A 87 31.79 0.73 -6.22
CA LYS A 87 31.50 -0.54 -5.54
C LYS A 87 30.00 -0.78 -5.33
N GLU A 88 29.27 0.26 -4.92
CA GLU A 88 27.81 0.17 -4.77
C GLU A 88 27.12 -0.06 -6.11
N THR A 89 27.60 0.60 -7.17
CA THR A 89 27.09 0.40 -8.53
C THR A 89 27.36 -1.02 -9.01
N ALA A 90 28.59 -1.52 -8.86
CA ALA A 90 28.95 -2.90 -9.24
C ALA A 90 28.04 -3.91 -8.52
N ASN A 91 27.84 -3.78 -7.20
CA ASN A 91 26.95 -4.65 -6.45
C ASN A 91 25.47 -4.54 -6.89
N LEU A 92 25.00 -3.33 -7.23
CA LEU A 92 23.63 -3.08 -7.67
C LEU A 92 23.29 -3.85 -8.96
N VAL A 93 24.25 -3.92 -9.89
CA VAL A 93 24.11 -4.64 -11.17
C VAL A 93 24.64 -6.08 -11.13
N GLY A 94 25.15 -6.54 -9.99
CA GLY A 94 25.60 -7.93 -9.79
C GLY A 94 27.04 -8.23 -10.23
N PHE A 95 27.89 -7.21 -10.39
CA PHE A 95 29.32 -7.36 -10.64
C PHE A 95 30.15 -7.31 -9.36
N LYS A 96 31.23 -8.10 -9.34
CA LYS A 96 32.29 -7.99 -8.32
C LYS A 96 33.40 -7.04 -8.82
N LEU A 97 34.10 -6.38 -7.91
CA LEU A 97 35.27 -5.59 -8.29
C LEU A 97 36.47 -6.51 -8.55
N PRO A 98 37.45 -6.09 -9.37
CA PRO A 98 38.65 -6.87 -9.65
C PRO A 98 39.48 -7.24 -8.40
N HIS A 99 39.29 -6.52 -7.30
CA HIS A 99 39.96 -6.74 -6.01
C HIS A 99 39.15 -7.60 -5.02
N ASP A 100 37.88 -7.93 -5.31
CA ASP A 100 37.11 -8.82 -4.44
C ASP A 100 37.55 -10.29 -4.64
N PRO A 101 37.63 -11.09 -3.56
CA PRO A 101 37.96 -12.51 -3.67
C PRO A 101 36.94 -13.25 -4.54
N ARG A 102 37.46 -14.16 -5.37
CA ARG A 102 36.67 -14.95 -6.32
C ARG A 102 35.62 -15.80 -5.61
#